data_AF-A0A377VYP5-F1
#
_entry.id   AF-A0A377VYP5-F1
#
_cell.length_a   1.000
_cell.length_b   1.000
_cell.length_c   1.000
_cell.angle_alpha   90.00
_cell.angle_beta   90.00
_cell.angle_gamma   90.00
#
_symmetry.space_group_name_H-M   'P 1'
#
loop_
_entity.id
_entity.type
_entity.pdbx_description
1 polymer ?
#
loop_
_entity_poly.entity_id
_entity_poly.type
_entity_poly.pdbx_seq_one_letter_code
_entity_poly.pdbx_strand_id
1 'polypeptide(L)'
;MVPQRIVFLDALPLTANGKIDYQALKRRHTPEAENPAEADLPQGDIEKQVAALWQQLLSTGNVTRETDFFQQGGDSLLATRLTGQPSSGRL
;
A
#
# COMPACT_ATOMS: atom_id res chain seq x y z
N MET A 1 -6.81 11.34 9.30
CA MET A 1 -7.82 10.39 8.78
C MET A 1 -7.63 10.29 7.26
N VAL A 2 -7.32 9.12 6.73
CA VAL A 2 -7.10 8.88 5.28
C VAL A 2 -8.10 7.82 4.81
N PRO A 3 -8.85 8.02 3.71
CA PRO A 3 -9.77 7.02 3.18
C PRO A 3 -9.04 5.80 2.64
N GLN A 4 -9.54 4.60 2.92
CA GLN A 4 -8.95 3.35 2.39
C GLN A 4 -9.23 3.12 0.89
N ARG A 5 -10.23 3.80 0.33
CA ARG A 5 -10.61 3.68 -1.09
C ARG A 5 -11.23 4.96 -1.60
N ILE A 6 -10.93 5.28 -2.85
CA ILE A 6 -11.55 6.38 -3.60
C ILE A 6 -12.22 5.75 -4.83
N VAL A 7 -13.50 6.04 -5.04
CA VAL A 7 -14.28 5.52 -6.18
C VAL A 7 -14.75 6.69 -7.01
N PHE A 8 -14.41 6.70 -8.29
CA PHE A 8 -14.90 7.70 -9.23
C PHE A 8 -16.31 7.34 -9.69
N LEU A 9 -17.17 8.35 -9.76
CA LEU A 9 -18.56 8.23 -10.20
C LEU A 9 -18.82 9.33 -11.22
N ASP A 10 -19.43 8.99 -12.34
CA ASP A 10 -19.88 9.99 -13.32
C ASP A 10 -20.98 10.89 -12.74
N ALA A 11 -21.82 10.34 -11.86
CA ALA A 11 -22.85 11.06 -11.14
C ALA A 11 -23.17 10.42 -9.78
N LEU A 12 -23.58 11.25 -8.81
CA LEU A 12 -24.08 10.76 -7.52
C LEU A 12 -25.43 10.07 -7.71
N PRO A 13 -25.61 8.84 -7.21
CA PRO A 13 -26.90 8.17 -7.27
C PRO A 13 -27.87 8.90 -6.35
N LEU A 14 -29.04 9.23 -6.87
CA LEU A 14 -30.10 9.91 -6.14
C LEU A 14 -31.31 8.97 -6.00
N THR A 15 -31.99 9.08 -4.88
CA THR A 15 -33.33 8.53 -4.63
C THR A 15 -34.37 9.27 -5.49
N ALA A 16 -35.58 8.74 -5.60
CA ALA A 16 -36.69 9.39 -6.31
C ALA A 16 -36.99 10.83 -5.80
N ASN A 17 -36.65 11.11 -4.55
CA ASN A 17 -36.82 12.43 -3.92
C ASN A 17 -35.58 13.34 -4.06
N GLY A 18 -34.61 12.98 -4.90
CA GLY A 18 -33.41 13.78 -5.17
C GLY A 18 -32.33 13.74 -4.09
N LYS A 19 -32.50 12.97 -3.00
CA LYS A 19 -31.45 12.78 -1.98
C LYS A 19 -30.45 11.73 -2.42
N ILE A 20 -29.20 11.82 -1.95
CA ILE A 20 -28.17 10.80 -2.22
C ILE A 20 -28.64 9.42 -1.74
N ASP A 21 -28.57 8.43 -2.63
CA ASP A 21 -28.79 7.02 -2.30
C ASP A 21 -27.50 6.37 -1.78
N TYR A 22 -27.32 6.43 -0.47
CA TYR A 22 -26.18 5.82 0.21
C TYR A 22 -26.14 4.28 0.08
N GLN A 23 -27.28 3.63 -0.14
CA GLN A 23 -27.30 2.17 -0.33
C GLN A 23 -26.78 1.80 -1.71
N ALA A 24 -27.12 2.59 -2.74
CA ALA A 24 -26.52 2.44 -4.07
C ALA A 24 -25.00 2.66 -4.05
N LEU A 25 -24.50 3.62 -3.25
CA LEU A 25 -23.07 3.81 -3.06
C LEU A 25 -22.42 2.60 -2.37
N LYS A 26 -23.00 2.10 -1.27
CA LYS A 26 -22.47 0.93 -0.53
C LYS A 26 -22.43 -0.35 -1.38
N ARG A 27 -23.40 -0.58 -2.28
CA ARG A 27 -23.39 -1.77 -3.16
C ARG A 27 -22.25 -1.76 -4.19
N ARG A 28 -21.77 -0.58 -4.59
CA ARG A 28 -20.58 -0.46 -5.47
C ARG A 28 -19.26 -0.71 -4.75
N HIS A 29 -19.29 -0.89 -3.42
CA HIS A 29 -18.13 -1.19 -2.61
C HIS A 29 -17.70 -2.68 -2.65
N THR A 30 -18.42 -3.56 -3.35
CA THR A 30 -18.04 -4.98 -3.43
C THR A 30 -16.64 -5.10 -4.04
N PRO A 31 -15.67 -5.69 -3.32
CA PRO A 31 -14.31 -5.78 -3.81
C PRO A 31 -14.28 -6.67 -5.05
N GLU A 32 -13.87 -6.11 -6.18
CA GLU A 32 -13.16 -6.93 -7.16
C GLU A 32 -11.94 -7.49 -6.43
N ALA A 33 -11.88 -8.82 -6.32
CA ALA A 33 -10.69 -9.51 -5.87
C ALA A 33 -9.63 -9.34 -6.96
N GLU A 34 -9.00 -8.17 -6.99
CA GLU A 34 -7.73 -8.00 -7.67
C GLU A 34 -6.78 -9.00 -7.03
N ASN A 35 -6.30 -9.96 -7.82
CA ASN A 35 -5.41 -11.01 -7.36
C ASN A 35 -4.03 -10.35 -7.16
N PRO A 36 -3.61 -9.96 -5.94
CA PRO A 36 -2.53 -8.98 -5.76
C PRO A 36 -1.14 -9.59 -5.91
N ALA A 37 -1.05 -10.92 -5.89
CA ALA A 37 0.18 -11.63 -5.59
C ALA A 37 1.34 -11.37 -6.57
N GLU A 38 1.07 -11.07 -7.84
CA GLU A 38 2.12 -10.79 -8.84
C GLU A 38 2.36 -9.29 -9.07
N ALA A 39 1.34 -8.44 -8.94
CA ALA A 39 1.46 -6.99 -9.13
C ALA A 39 2.28 -6.32 -8.00
N ASP A 40 2.29 -6.94 -6.82
CA ASP A 40 2.85 -6.36 -5.61
C ASP A 40 4.35 -6.70 -5.41
N LEU A 41 4.98 -7.48 -6.29
CA LEU A 41 6.41 -7.80 -6.15
C LEU A 41 7.30 -6.59 -6.49
N PRO A 42 8.41 -6.37 -5.77
CA PRO A 42 9.34 -5.27 -6.05
C PRO A 42 9.84 -5.26 -7.51
N GLN A 43 9.65 -4.13 -8.18
CA GLN A 43 9.98 -3.92 -9.59
C GLN A 43 11.17 -2.97 -9.75
N GLY A 44 12.08 -3.30 -10.67
CA GLY A 44 13.31 -2.55 -10.88
C GLY A 44 14.33 -2.69 -9.74
N ASP A 45 15.49 -2.05 -9.90
CA ASP A 45 16.63 -2.27 -9.00
C ASP A 45 16.45 -1.57 -7.65
N ILE A 46 15.83 -0.39 -7.63
CA ILE A 46 15.61 0.39 -6.41
C ILE A 46 14.64 -0.33 -5.47
N GLU A 47 13.46 -0.73 -5.95
CA GLU A 47 12.47 -1.39 -5.08
C GLU A 47 13.01 -2.72 -4.54
N LYS A 48 13.76 -3.48 -5.35
CA LYS A 48 14.42 -4.72 -4.91
C LYS A 48 15.48 -4.48 -3.84
N GLN A 49 16.28 -3.41 -3.98
CA GLN A 49 17.28 -3.04 -2.98
C GLN A 49 16.62 -2.63 -1.66
N VAL A 50 15.55 -1.84 -1.72
CA VAL A 50 14.76 -1.45 -0.53
C VAL A 50 14.13 -2.67 0.14
N ALA A 51 13.51 -3.56 -0.64
CA ALA A 51 12.91 -4.79 -0.12
C ALA A 51 13.94 -5.68 0.59
N ALA A 52 15.14 -5.85 0.02
CA ALA A 52 16.22 -6.60 0.65
C ALA A 52 16.69 -5.96 1.98
N LEU A 53 16.83 -4.63 2.03
CA LEU A 53 17.16 -3.92 3.27
C LEU A 53 16.08 -4.10 4.33
N TRP A 54 14.80 -4.05 3.93
CA TRP A 54 13.68 -4.25 4.85
C TRP A 54 13.61 -5.67 5.38
N GLN A 55 13.83 -6.68 4.55
CA GLN A 55 13.92 -8.08 4.98
C GLN A 55 15.02 -8.27 6.04
N GLN A 56 16.18 -7.63 5.84
CA GLN A 56 17.28 -7.67 6.81
C GLN A 56 16.95 -6.98 8.14
N LEU A 57 16.24 -5.84 8.09
CA LEU A 57 15.94 -5.03 9.28
C LEU A 57 14.77 -5.58 10.09
N LEU A 58 13.73 -6.07 9.41
CA LEU A 58 12.49 -6.55 10.03
C LEU A 58 12.52 -8.05 10.32
N SER A 59 13.54 -8.78 9.83
CA SER A 59 13.62 -10.25 9.90
C SER A 59 12.38 -10.94 9.30
N THR A 60 11.78 -10.34 8.27
CA THR A 60 10.59 -10.85 7.58
C THR A 60 10.94 -11.48 6.23
N GLY A 61 10.16 -12.48 5.81
CA GLY A 61 10.46 -13.29 4.63
C GLY A 61 10.07 -12.66 3.29
N ASN A 62 8.89 -12.03 3.19
CA ASN A 62 8.36 -11.51 1.94
C ASN A 62 7.97 -10.03 2.10
N VAL A 63 8.77 -9.13 1.53
CA VAL A 63 8.46 -7.71 1.42
C VAL A 63 7.96 -7.44 -0.01
N THR A 64 6.74 -6.94 -0.11
CA THR A 64 6.07 -6.48 -1.33
C THR A 64 6.07 -4.95 -1.39
N ARG A 65 5.68 -4.38 -2.53
CA ARG A 65 5.55 -2.93 -2.75
C ARG A 65 4.53 -2.28 -1.82
N GLU A 66 3.47 -3.02 -1.50
CA GLU A 66 2.39 -2.61 -0.60
C GLU A 66 2.65 -3.00 0.87
N THR A 67 3.83 -3.55 1.18
CA THR A 67 4.18 -3.87 2.57
C THR A 67 4.37 -2.58 3.37
N ASP A 68 3.56 -2.41 4.41
CA ASP A 68 3.68 -1.30 5.34
C ASP A 68 4.79 -1.57 6.37
N PHE A 69 5.83 -0.74 6.36
CA PHE A 69 6.99 -0.83 7.27
C PHE A 69 6.60 -0.91 8.75
N PHE A 70 5.65 -0.06 9.17
CA PHE A 70 5.27 0.08 10.57
C PHE A 70 4.36 -1.06 11.01
N GLN A 71 3.51 -1.58 10.11
CA GLN A 71 2.71 -2.78 10.40
C GLN A 71 3.59 -4.03 10.57
N GLN A 72 4.72 -4.09 9.87
CA GLN A 72 5.69 -5.19 10.01
C GLN A 72 6.62 -5.06 11.24
N GLY A 73 6.34 -4.14 12.15
CA GLY A 73 7.12 -3.94 13.39
C GLY A 73 8.29 -2.97 13.24
N GLY A 74 8.36 -2.25 12.13
CA GLY A 74 9.28 -1.12 11.97
C GLY A 74 8.91 0.05 12.89
N ASP A 75 9.92 0.79 13.35
CA ASP A 75 9.74 2.00 14.14
C ASP A 75 10.56 3.16 13.57
N SER A 76 10.35 4.37 14.09
CA SER A 76 11.04 5.57 13.63
C SER A 76 12.56 5.51 13.83
N LEU A 77 13.05 4.75 14.81
CA LEU A 77 14.48 4.59 15.05
C LEU A 77 15.12 3.70 13.98
N LEU A 78 14.47 2.60 13.62
CA LEU A 78 14.86 1.72 12.52
C LEU A 78 14.83 2.47 11.18
N ALA A 79 13.80 3.27 10.92
CA ALA A 79 13.72 4.11 9.73
C ALA A 79 14.86 5.16 9.67
N THR A 80 15.25 5.71 10.82
CA THR A 80 16.38 6.67 10.89
C THR A 80 17.73 5.98 10.71
N ARG A 81 17.89 4.73 11.17
CA ARG A 81 19.11 3.94 10.90
C ARG A 81 19.29 3.65 9.41
N LEU A 82 18.19 3.48 8.66
CA LEU A 82 18.19 3.31 7.21
C LEU A 82 18.76 4.53 6.47
N THR A 83 18.38 5.75 6.87
CA THR A 83 18.86 6.98 6.20
C THR A 83 20.33 7.29 6.50
N GLY A 84 20.87 6.78 7.61
CA GLY A 84 22.26 6.92 8.01
C GLY A 84 23.21 5.86 7.48
N GLN A 85 22.71 4.75 6.89
CA GLN A 85 23.59 3.78 6.23
C GLN A 85 24.05 4.35 4.90
N PRO A 86 25.38 4.44 4.63
CA PRO A 86 25.86 4.70 3.29
C PRO A 86 25.34 3.55 2.42
N SER A 87 24.55 3.89 1.40
CA SER A 87 24.21 2.95 0.34
C SER A 87 25.54 2.37 -0.16
N SER A 88 25.82 1.11 0.17
CA SER A 88 27.00 0.41 -0.31
C SER A 88 26.83 0.22 -1.81
N GLY A 89 27.11 1.27 -2.56
CA GLY A 89 27.38 1.23 -3.99
C GLY A 89 28.61 0.37 -4.14
N ARG A 90 28.42 -0.83 -4.70
CA ARG A 90 29.52 -1.61 -5.23
C ARG A 90 30.21 -0.76 -6.30
N LEU A 91 31.52 -0.62 -6.14
CA LEU A 91 32.48 -0.34 -7.22
C LEU A 91 32.40 -1.41 -8.30
#